data_AF-A0A821T9Y4-F1
#
_entry.id   AF-A0A821T9Y4-F1
#
_cell.length_a   1.000
_cell.length_b   1.000
_cell.length_c   1.000
_cell.angle_alpha   90.00
_cell.angle_beta   90.00
_cell.angle_gamma   90.00
#
_symmetry.space_group_name_H-M   'P 1'
#
loop_
_entity.id
_entity.type
_entity.pdbx_description
1 polymer ?
#
loop_
_entity_poly.entity_id
_entity_poly.type
_entity_poly.pdbx_seq_one_letter_code
_entity_poly.pdbx_strand_id
1 'polypeptide(L)'
;MSVNQIMFIFIYILFILKINTIYGFDAGFIQLASARQENKDTTHYGMTICALCRVTLNFLKSTYNVDTTYLDTKFDETNGQCDGNIVRSIINLLRTSQMKGINPWLYSITVNTIASANTKTDLKEMFKEASHFDSESFIGGSKLIMKRYQSTLDAIRKSDNYDQGRKTFGEMLHTIQDFYSHTNYIGFEYT
;
A
#
# COMPACT_ATOMS: atom_id res chain seq x y z
N MET A 1 -30.19 0.88 -26.24
CA MET A 1 -30.03 1.29 -24.83
C MET A 1 -29.09 2.48 -24.81
N SER A 2 -29.46 3.57 -24.14
CA SER A 2 -28.56 4.72 -23.98
C SER A 2 -27.46 4.39 -22.96
N VAL A 3 -26.29 5.03 -23.08
CA VAL A 3 -25.14 4.82 -22.17
C VAL A 3 -25.54 4.97 -20.69
N ASN A 4 -26.48 5.87 -20.40
CA ASN A 4 -27.02 6.07 -19.07
C ASN A 4 -27.79 4.84 -18.55
N GLN A 5 -28.50 4.10 -19.40
CA GLN A 5 -29.21 2.88 -18.99
C GLN A 5 -28.24 1.72 -18.65
N ILE A 6 -27.06 1.67 -19.29
CA ILE A 6 -26.04 0.66 -18.99
C ILE A 6 -25.38 0.92 -17.63
N MET A 7 -25.10 2.19 -17.30
CA MET A 7 -24.53 2.56 -16.00
C MET A 7 -25.47 2.24 -14.82
N PHE A 8 -26.77 2.49 -14.97
CA PHE A 8 -27.74 2.17 -13.91
C PHE A 8 -27.87 0.67 -13.66
N ILE A 9 -27.75 -0.16 -14.71
CA ILE A 9 -27.80 -1.63 -14.58
C ILE A 9 -26.56 -2.15 -13.84
N PHE A 10 -25.37 -1.60 -14.09
CA PHE A 10 -24.15 -1.99 -13.38
C PHE A 10 -24.21 -1.66 -11.87
N ILE A 11 -24.72 -0.47 -11.51
CA ILE A 11 -24.88 -0.07 -10.10
C ILE A 11 -25.91 -0.98 -9.40
N TYR A 12 -26.96 -1.41 -10.11
CA TYR A 12 -28.00 -2.27 -9.54
C TYR A 12 -27.55 -3.73 -9.39
N ILE A 13 -26.72 -4.24 -10.29
CA ILE A 13 -26.12 -5.59 -10.19
C ILE A 13 -25.17 -5.69 -9.00
N LEU A 14 -24.41 -4.63 -8.70
CA LEU A 14 -23.54 -4.55 -7.51
C LEU A 14 -24.33 -4.52 -6.19
N PHE A 15 -25.59 -4.08 -6.20
CA PHE A 15 -26.45 -4.03 -5.02
C PHE A 15 -27.26 -5.32 -4.77
N ILE A 16 -27.58 -6.08 -5.83
CA ILE A 16 -28.41 -7.30 -5.74
C ILE A 16 -27.57 -8.54 -5.43
N LEU A 17 -26.32 -8.59 -5.90
CA LEU A 17 -25.41 -9.66 -5.54
C LEU A 17 -24.86 -9.37 -4.14
N LYS A 18 -25.59 -9.82 -3.10
CA LYS A 18 -24.98 -10.14 -1.80
C LYS A 18 -23.96 -11.26 -2.05
N ILE A 19 -22.77 -10.88 -2.51
CA ILE A 19 -21.62 -11.76 -2.58
C ILE A 19 -21.28 -12.07 -1.13
N ASN A 20 -21.65 -13.28 -0.71
CA ASN A 20 -21.15 -13.83 0.55
C ASN A 20 -19.62 -13.73 0.50
N THR A 21 -19.07 -13.12 1.54
CA THR A 21 -17.65 -12.82 1.74
C THR A 21 -16.78 -14.05 1.51
N ILE A 22 -16.24 -14.17 0.30
CA ILE A 22 -14.89 -14.66 0.14
C ILE A 22 -14.01 -13.53 0.69
N TYR A 23 -12.94 -13.84 1.42
CA TYR A 23 -11.91 -12.86 1.84
C TYR A 23 -11.14 -12.36 0.60
N GLY A 24 -11.87 -11.80 -0.36
CA GLY A 24 -11.37 -11.29 -1.62
C GLY A 24 -10.75 -9.93 -1.40
N PHE A 25 -9.50 -9.84 -1.79
CA PHE A 25 -8.76 -8.66 -2.20
C PHE A 25 -9.67 -7.47 -2.58
N ASP A 26 -9.61 -6.40 -1.78
CA ASP A 26 -10.29 -5.13 -2.07
C ASP A 26 -9.32 -4.20 -2.82
N ALA A 27 -9.63 -3.96 -4.09
CA ALA A 27 -8.93 -3.07 -5.01
C ALA A 27 -9.10 -1.57 -4.67
N GLY A 28 -9.51 -1.25 -3.44
CA GLY A 28 -9.65 0.13 -2.96
C GLY A 28 -10.99 0.79 -3.31
N PHE A 29 -12.00 0.01 -3.75
CA PHE A 29 -13.34 0.54 -4.03
C PHE A 29 -14.06 1.01 -2.75
N ILE A 30 -13.79 0.36 -1.62
CA ILE A 30 -14.37 0.75 -0.32
C ILE A 30 -13.73 2.05 0.22
N GLN A 31 -12.51 2.40 -0.17
CA GLN A 31 -11.76 3.56 0.35
C GLN A 31 -11.99 4.89 -0.38
N LEU A 32 -12.67 4.89 -1.53
CA LEU A 32 -13.21 6.14 -2.12
C LEU A 32 -14.41 6.68 -1.33
N ALA A 33 -15.04 5.85 -0.49
CA ALA A 33 -16.18 6.20 0.35
C ALA A 33 -15.79 6.10 1.84
N SER A 34 -15.03 7.08 2.32
CA SER A 34 -15.02 7.55 3.73
C SER A 34 -15.45 6.54 4.82
N ALA A 35 -14.60 5.56 5.17
CA ALA A 35 -14.63 4.95 6.50
C ALA A 35 -13.36 4.12 6.71
N ARG A 36 -12.41 4.67 7.47
CA ARG A 36 -11.36 3.88 8.10
C ARG A 36 -12.04 2.81 8.98
N GLN A 37 -12.10 1.55 8.54
CA GLN A 37 -12.41 0.46 9.45
C GLN A 37 -11.21 0.29 10.38
N GLU A 38 -11.46 0.40 11.68
CA GLU A 38 -10.43 0.38 12.72
C GLU A 38 -9.89 -1.03 13.02
N ASN A 39 -10.29 -2.03 12.24
CA ASN A 39 -9.92 -3.44 12.41
C ASN A 39 -9.44 -4.02 11.07
N LYS A 40 -8.22 -4.57 11.07
CA LYS A 40 -7.65 -5.51 10.08
C LYS A 40 -8.10 -5.29 8.64
N ASP A 41 -7.38 -4.41 7.94
CA ASP A 41 -7.60 -4.05 6.53
C ASP A 41 -6.55 -4.73 5.64
N THR A 42 -7.00 -5.46 4.61
CA THR A 42 -6.15 -6.17 3.62
C THR A 42 -6.16 -5.51 2.23
N THR A 43 -6.68 -4.28 2.13
CA THR A 43 -6.54 -3.47 0.93
C THR A 43 -5.07 -3.19 0.62
N HIS A 44 -4.78 -2.83 -0.63
CA HIS A 44 -3.51 -2.20 -1.01
C HIS A 44 -3.07 -1.10 -0.05
N TYR A 45 -4.02 -0.30 0.42
CA TYR A 45 -3.75 0.75 1.39
C TYR A 45 -3.32 0.16 2.73
N GLY A 46 -4.15 -0.69 3.33
CA GLY A 46 -3.94 -1.30 4.64
C GLY A 46 -2.62 -2.06 4.71
N MET A 47 -2.39 -2.99 3.77
CA MET A 47 -1.16 -3.76 3.68
C MET A 47 0.07 -2.85 3.52
N THR A 48 -0.02 -1.81 2.67
CA THR A 48 1.08 -0.86 2.49
C THR A 48 1.37 -0.07 3.77
N ILE A 49 0.34 0.41 4.48
CA ILE A 49 0.50 1.10 5.76
C ILE A 49 1.19 0.18 6.77
N CYS A 50 0.71 -1.06 6.91
CA CYS A 50 1.27 -2.02 7.85
C CYS A 50 2.74 -2.32 7.52
N ALA A 51 3.08 -2.60 6.27
CA ALA A 51 4.46 -2.87 5.85
C ALA A 51 5.39 -1.67 6.10
N LEU A 52 4.98 -0.45 5.75
CA LEU A 52 5.78 0.76 6.00
C LEU A 52 5.98 1.01 7.50
N CYS A 53 4.97 0.77 8.31
CA CYS A 53 5.04 0.88 9.76
C CYS A 53 6.00 -0.17 10.35
N ARG A 54 5.98 -1.40 9.83
CA ARG A 54 6.89 -2.48 10.23
C ARG A 54 8.35 -2.13 9.93
N VAL A 55 8.63 -1.68 8.70
CA VAL A 55 9.98 -1.21 8.31
C VAL A 55 10.44 -0.05 9.19
N THR A 56 9.54 0.89 9.50
CA THR A 56 9.84 2.01 10.40
C THR A 56 10.21 1.54 11.79
N LEU A 57 9.45 0.62 12.39
CA LEU A 57 9.78 0.09 13.72
C LEU A 57 11.11 -0.66 13.74
N ASN A 58 11.38 -1.47 12.72
CA ASN A 58 12.67 -2.16 12.59
C ASN A 58 13.83 -1.16 12.51
N PHE A 59 13.66 -0.06 11.78
CA PHE A 59 14.64 1.01 11.72
C PHE A 59 14.82 1.71 13.08
N LEU A 60 13.74 2.04 13.78
CA LEU A 60 13.80 2.68 15.10
C LEU A 60 14.48 1.79 16.15
N LYS A 61 14.14 0.49 16.15
CA LYS A 61 14.75 -0.52 17.02
C LYS A 61 16.24 -0.64 16.76
N SER A 62 16.64 -0.80 15.50
CA SER A 62 18.05 -1.01 15.13
C SER A 62 18.92 0.23 15.24
N THR A 63 18.40 1.41 14.90
CA THR A 63 19.20 2.65 14.81
C THR A 63 19.20 3.43 16.12
N TYR A 64 18.07 3.44 16.83
CA TYR A 64 17.88 4.27 18.02
C TYR A 64 17.69 3.45 19.31
N ASN A 65 17.75 2.11 19.23
CA ASN A 65 17.57 1.21 20.37
C ASN A 65 16.26 1.48 21.14
N VAL A 66 15.20 1.84 20.41
CA VAL A 66 13.87 2.11 20.97
C VAL A 66 13.18 0.78 21.26
N ASP A 67 12.56 0.63 22.44
CA ASP A 67 11.73 -0.54 22.75
C ASP A 67 10.44 -0.51 21.92
N THR A 68 10.32 -1.46 20.99
CA THR A 68 9.16 -1.66 20.12
C THR A 68 8.32 -2.86 20.50
N THR A 69 8.64 -3.57 21.59
CA THR A 69 8.09 -4.90 21.92
C THR A 69 6.57 -4.93 21.90
N TYR A 70 5.93 -3.92 22.50
CA TYR A 70 4.46 -3.81 22.49
C TYR A 70 3.90 -3.64 21.06
N LEU A 71 4.55 -2.82 20.23
CA LEU A 71 4.09 -2.56 18.87
C LEU A 71 4.36 -3.73 17.94
N ASP A 72 5.41 -4.52 18.19
CA ASP A 72 5.71 -5.73 17.43
C ASP A 72 4.55 -6.73 17.50
N THR A 73 3.81 -6.78 18.61
CA THR A 73 2.62 -7.65 18.75
C THR A 73 1.41 -7.21 17.91
N LYS A 74 1.48 -6.03 17.28
CA LYS A 74 0.40 -5.48 16.45
C LYS A 74 0.50 -5.89 14.98
N PHE A 75 1.55 -6.59 14.56
CA PHE A 75 1.74 -6.98 13.16
C PHE A 75 1.43 -8.47 12.97
N ASP A 76 0.58 -8.75 11.99
CA ASP A 76 0.37 -10.07 11.44
C ASP A 76 0.93 -10.08 10.02
N GLU A 77 2.24 -10.34 9.91
CA GLU A 77 2.95 -10.34 8.63
C GLU A 77 2.43 -11.42 7.68
N THR A 78 1.99 -12.56 8.23
CA THR A 78 1.43 -13.68 7.45
C THR A 78 0.20 -13.26 6.68
N ASN A 79 -0.69 -12.49 7.31
CA ASN A 79 -1.92 -12.03 6.69
C ASN A 79 -1.82 -10.59 6.15
N GLY A 80 -0.64 -9.96 6.22
CA GLY A 80 -0.43 -8.58 5.79
C GLY A 80 -1.24 -7.54 6.58
N GLN A 81 -1.60 -7.85 7.84
CA GLN A 81 -2.49 -7.04 8.66
C GLN A 81 -1.75 -6.39 9.82
N CYS A 82 -2.31 -5.29 10.32
CA CYS A 82 -1.88 -4.67 11.56
C CYS A 82 -3.08 -4.23 12.40
N ASP A 83 -2.95 -4.40 13.71
CA ASP A 83 -4.02 -4.16 14.67
C ASP A 83 -4.08 -2.69 15.11
N GLY A 84 -5.30 -2.15 15.09
CA GLY A 84 -5.59 -0.78 15.53
C GLY A 84 -4.90 0.29 14.67
N ASN A 85 -4.78 1.50 15.22
CA ASN A 85 -4.15 2.61 14.51
C ASN A 85 -2.62 2.59 14.67
N ILE A 86 -1.95 1.70 13.94
CA ILE A 86 -0.49 1.54 14.06
C ILE A 86 0.28 2.83 13.75
N VAL A 87 -0.18 3.62 12.76
CA VAL A 87 0.43 4.92 12.42
C VAL A 87 0.39 5.86 13.61
N ARG A 88 -0.76 5.95 14.29
CA ARG A 88 -0.91 6.78 15.49
C ARG A 88 -0.04 6.29 16.64
N SER A 89 0.05 4.97 16.83
CA SER A 89 0.91 4.37 17.85
C SER A 89 2.38 4.70 17.62
N ILE A 90 2.86 4.62 16.37
CA ILE A 90 4.23 5.04 16.01
C ILE A 90 4.42 6.54 16.21
N ILE A 91 3.47 7.38 15.80
CA ILE A 91 3.55 8.84 16.06
C ILE A 91 3.69 9.13 17.55
N ASN A 92 2.98 8.40 18.41
CA ASN A 92 3.10 8.56 19.86
C ASN A 92 4.50 8.13 20.34
N LEU A 93 5.03 7.01 19.85
CA LEU A 93 6.40 6.56 20.14
C LEU A 93 7.46 7.60 19.71
N LEU A 94 7.31 8.17 18.51
CA LEU A 94 8.21 9.21 18.00
C LEU A 94 8.16 10.49 18.85
N ARG A 95 6.99 10.82 19.42
CA ARG A 95 6.84 11.98 20.30
C ARG A 95 7.45 11.74 21.69
N THR A 96 7.27 10.55 22.26
CA THR A 96 7.75 10.24 23.62
C THR A 96 9.25 9.99 23.68
N SER A 97 9.84 9.48 22.60
CA SER A 97 11.27 9.20 22.49
C SER A 97 12.17 10.44 22.34
N GLN A 98 11.60 11.64 22.14
CA GLN A 98 12.33 12.92 22.00
C GLN A 98 13.51 12.90 21.01
N MET A 99 13.43 12.05 19.98
CA MET A 99 14.51 11.90 19.00
C MET A 99 14.73 13.19 18.20
N LYS A 100 15.99 13.64 18.16
CA LYS A 100 16.37 14.88 17.44
C LYS A 100 16.18 14.71 15.94
N GLY A 101 15.54 15.69 15.30
CA GLY A 101 15.37 15.72 13.84
C GLY A 101 14.20 14.87 13.30
N ILE A 102 13.44 14.21 14.17
CA ILE A 102 12.23 13.48 13.77
C ILE A 102 11.02 14.41 13.71
N ASN A 103 10.25 14.32 12.63
CA ASN A 103 8.97 15.01 12.48
C ASN A 103 7.83 13.97 12.37
N PRO A 104 7.09 13.70 13.47
CA PRO A 104 6.02 12.71 13.47
C PRO A 104 4.87 13.03 12.50
N TRP A 105 4.63 14.31 12.21
CA TRP A 105 3.61 14.71 11.23
C TRP A 105 4.08 14.42 9.80
N LEU A 106 5.33 14.74 9.48
CA LEU A 106 5.92 14.41 8.19
C LEU A 106 5.97 12.89 7.96
N TYR A 107 6.23 12.11 9.01
CA TYR A 107 6.11 10.64 8.97
C TYR A 107 4.70 10.21 8.57
N SER A 108 3.68 10.73 9.26
CA SER A 108 2.27 10.44 8.94
C SER A 108 1.94 10.76 7.49
N ILE A 109 2.33 11.94 7.00
CA ILE A 109 2.09 12.32 5.61
C ILE A 109 2.81 11.38 4.65
N THR A 110 4.07 11.05 4.94
CA THR A 110 4.88 10.17 4.08
C THR A 110 4.20 8.82 3.89
N VAL A 111 3.80 8.19 4.99
CA VAL A 111 3.16 6.87 4.99
C VAL A 111 1.82 6.90 4.25
N ASN A 112 0.97 7.91 4.54
CA ASN A 112 -0.33 8.03 3.87
C ASN A 112 -0.21 8.38 2.38
N THR A 113 0.77 9.21 1.97
CA THR A 113 1.00 9.54 0.55
C THR A 113 1.41 8.31 -0.25
N ILE A 114 2.34 7.50 0.29
CA ILE A 114 2.79 6.27 -0.37
C ILE A 114 1.61 5.28 -0.50
N ALA A 115 0.91 5.01 0.61
CA ALA A 115 -0.23 4.09 0.61
C ALA A 115 -1.36 4.57 -0.32
N SER A 116 -1.67 5.87 -0.30
CA SER A 116 -2.68 6.44 -1.19
C SER A 116 -2.28 6.35 -2.66
N ALA A 117 -1.01 6.58 -2.98
CA ALA A 117 -0.52 6.47 -4.36
C ALA A 117 -0.56 5.01 -4.85
N ASN A 118 -0.24 4.05 -3.98
CA ASN A 118 -0.42 2.63 -4.27
C ASN A 118 -1.88 2.35 -4.68
N THR A 119 -2.83 2.59 -3.78
CA THR A 119 -4.26 2.33 -4.04
C THR A 119 -4.81 3.08 -5.24
N LYS A 120 -4.40 4.34 -5.45
CA LYS A 120 -4.86 5.14 -6.60
C LYS A 120 -4.33 4.62 -7.94
N THR A 121 -3.23 3.88 -7.94
CA THR A 121 -2.67 3.30 -9.17
C THR A 121 -3.66 2.33 -9.78
N ASP A 122 -4.37 1.58 -8.95
CA ASP A 122 -5.39 0.63 -9.40
C ASP A 122 -6.44 1.27 -10.32
N LEU A 123 -6.98 2.41 -9.91
CA LEU A 123 -7.95 3.16 -10.69
C LEU A 123 -7.33 3.94 -11.85
N LYS A 124 -6.16 4.55 -11.63
CA LYS A 124 -5.46 5.39 -12.62
C LYS A 124 -4.97 4.55 -13.80
N GLU A 125 -4.63 3.30 -13.54
CA GLU A 125 -3.98 2.39 -14.48
C GLU A 125 -4.75 1.10 -14.69
N MET A 126 -6.05 1.08 -14.38
CA MET A 126 -6.99 -0.06 -14.49
C MET A 126 -6.89 -0.90 -15.77
N PHE A 127 -6.49 -0.31 -16.91
CA PHE A 127 -6.36 -1.00 -18.20
C PHE A 127 -4.89 -1.15 -18.65
N LYS A 128 -3.93 -0.97 -17.75
CA LYS A 128 -2.50 -1.11 -18.00
C LYS A 128 -2.07 -2.47 -17.50
N GLU A 129 -2.05 -3.44 -18.41
CA GLU A 129 -1.66 -4.82 -18.09
C GLU A 129 -0.35 -4.90 -17.31
N ALA A 130 0.68 -4.14 -17.72
CA ALA A 130 1.98 -4.11 -17.05
C ALA A 130 1.93 -3.63 -15.59
N SER A 131 0.93 -2.83 -15.21
CA SER A 131 0.76 -2.35 -13.84
C SER A 131 0.17 -3.40 -12.92
N HIS A 132 -0.64 -4.31 -13.48
CA HIS A 132 -1.38 -5.36 -12.79
C HIS A 132 -0.82 -6.78 -13.04
N PHE A 133 0.22 -6.89 -13.88
CA PHE A 133 0.73 -8.17 -14.39
C PHE A 133 -0.32 -9.03 -15.12
N ASP A 134 -1.37 -8.38 -15.66
CA ASP A 134 -2.37 -9.05 -16.48
C ASP A 134 -1.76 -9.53 -17.80
N SER A 135 -2.44 -10.47 -18.46
CA SER A 135 -2.07 -10.99 -19.78
C SER A 135 -0.60 -11.45 -19.88
N GLU A 136 -0.04 -11.97 -18.78
CA GLU A 136 1.36 -12.42 -18.68
C GLU A 136 2.38 -11.33 -19.04
N SER A 137 2.05 -10.07 -18.75
CA SER A 137 2.89 -8.90 -19.07
C SER A 137 4.16 -8.77 -18.21
N PHE A 138 4.80 -9.88 -17.83
CA PHE A 138 5.94 -9.98 -16.91
C PHE A 138 7.12 -9.08 -17.27
N ILE A 139 7.53 -9.07 -18.55
CA ILE A 139 8.62 -8.22 -19.03
C ILE A 139 8.23 -6.75 -18.90
N GLY A 140 6.97 -6.42 -19.21
CA GLY A 140 6.42 -5.07 -19.10
C GLY A 140 6.39 -4.59 -17.65
N GLY A 141 5.81 -5.39 -16.75
CA GLY A 141 5.73 -5.09 -15.33
C GLY A 141 7.10 -4.99 -14.66
N SER A 142 8.03 -5.90 -14.97
CA SER A 142 9.42 -5.83 -14.47
C SER A 142 10.12 -4.53 -14.89
N LYS A 143 10.02 -4.16 -16.18
CA LYS A 143 10.55 -2.88 -16.68
C LYS A 143 9.89 -1.68 -16.01
N LEU A 144 8.59 -1.75 -15.76
CA LEU A 144 7.83 -0.70 -15.10
C LEU A 144 8.27 -0.49 -13.65
N ILE A 145 8.48 -1.58 -12.89
CA ILE A 145 9.05 -1.54 -11.54
C ILE A 145 10.40 -0.83 -11.55
N MET A 146 11.32 -1.26 -12.41
CA MET A 146 12.66 -0.65 -12.50
C MET A 146 12.60 0.82 -12.90
N LYS A 147 11.72 1.18 -13.82
CA LYS A 147 11.49 2.58 -14.22
C LYS A 147 11.00 3.42 -13.04
N ARG A 148 9.99 2.96 -12.30
CA ARG A 148 9.46 3.69 -11.14
C ARG A 148 10.46 3.77 -10.00
N TYR A 149 11.27 2.74 -9.80
CA TYR A 149 12.39 2.78 -8.86
C TYR A 149 13.37 3.89 -9.21
N GLN A 150 13.84 3.94 -10.46
CA GLN A 150 14.77 4.99 -10.90
C GLN A 150 14.15 6.39 -10.80
N SER A 151 12.89 6.55 -11.20
CA SER A 151 12.16 7.83 -11.06
C SER A 151 12.02 8.27 -9.60
N THR A 152 11.82 7.33 -8.68
CA THR A 152 11.78 7.60 -7.24
C THR A 152 13.13 8.13 -6.75
N LEU A 153 14.22 7.46 -7.13
CA LEU A 153 15.57 7.88 -6.76
C LEU A 153 15.92 9.25 -7.35
N ASP A 154 15.54 9.50 -8.61
CA ASP A 154 15.78 10.77 -9.28
C ASP A 154 15.02 11.90 -8.61
N ALA A 155 13.74 11.69 -8.27
CA ALA A 155 12.93 12.67 -7.57
C ALA A 155 13.54 13.04 -6.21
N ILE A 156 14.02 12.06 -5.45
CA ILE A 156 14.58 12.26 -4.11
C ILE A 156 16.00 12.87 -4.17
N ARG A 157 16.87 12.35 -5.05
CA ARG A 157 18.31 12.67 -5.02
C ARG A 157 18.73 13.80 -5.95
N LYS A 158 18.01 14.01 -7.05
CA LYS A 158 18.39 14.99 -8.09
C LYS A 158 17.54 16.26 -8.04
N SER A 159 16.28 16.15 -7.63
CA SER A 159 15.31 17.24 -7.72
C SER A 159 14.73 17.69 -6.38
N ASP A 160 15.12 17.07 -5.26
CA ASP A 160 14.55 17.29 -3.92
C ASP A 160 13.01 17.25 -3.89
N ASN A 161 12.39 16.53 -4.83
CA ASN A 161 10.95 16.41 -4.96
C ASN A 161 10.45 15.18 -4.21
N TYR A 162 10.49 15.26 -2.88
CA TYR A 162 10.11 14.16 -1.99
C TYR A 162 8.65 13.75 -2.15
N ASP A 163 7.74 14.67 -2.48
CA ASP A 163 6.33 14.35 -2.72
C ASP A 163 6.15 13.48 -3.97
N GLN A 164 6.79 13.85 -5.07
CA GLN A 164 6.79 13.03 -6.28
C GLN A 164 7.46 11.67 -6.03
N GLY A 165 8.58 11.65 -5.29
CA GLY A 165 9.26 10.42 -4.91
C GLY A 165 8.33 9.46 -4.15
N ARG A 166 7.60 9.96 -3.15
CA ARG A 166 6.61 9.15 -2.39
C ARG A 166 5.50 8.60 -3.28
N LYS A 167 4.97 9.43 -4.18
CA LYS A 167 3.90 9.01 -5.10
C LYS A 167 4.38 7.91 -6.03
N THR A 168 5.51 8.12 -6.71
CA THR A 168 6.06 7.12 -7.64
C THR A 168 6.51 5.84 -6.92
N PHE A 169 7.00 5.94 -5.69
CA PHE A 169 7.27 4.77 -4.86
C PHE A 169 5.99 4.00 -4.53
N GLY A 170 4.89 4.68 -4.19
CA GLY A 170 3.59 4.04 -4.00
C GLY A 170 3.07 3.34 -5.26
N GLU A 171 3.18 3.99 -6.43
CA GLU A 171 2.84 3.39 -7.73
C GLU A 171 3.70 2.15 -8.03
N MET A 172 4.97 2.14 -7.60
CA MET A 172 5.84 0.97 -7.74
C MET A 172 5.38 -0.18 -6.83
N LEU A 173 5.04 0.13 -5.57
CA LEU A 173 4.55 -0.86 -4.61
C LEU A 173 3.24 -1.51 -5.05
N HIS A 174 2.35 -0.77 -5.70
CA HIS A 174 1.14 -1.33 -6.30
C HIS A 174 1.48 -2.45 -7.27
N THR A 175 2.31 -2.16 -8.27
CA THR A 175 2.70 -3.15 -9.28
C THR A 175 3.47 -4.34 -8.70
N ILE A 176 4.25 -4.15 -7.63
CA ILE A 176 4.88 -5.27 -6.91
C ILE A 176 3.83 -6.11 -6.17
N GLN A 177 2.85 -5.48 -5.52
CA GLN A 177 1.78 -6.20 -4.82
C GLN A 177 0.92 -7.02 -5.80
N ASP A 178 0.55 -6.44 -6.94
CA ASP A 178 -0.22 -7.12 -7.98
C ASP A 178 0.55 -8.29 -8.59
N PHE A 179 1.87 -8.18 -8.74
CA PHE A 179 2.70 -9.33 -9.13
C PHE A 179 2.51 -10.50 -8.16
N TYR A 180 2.60 -10.26 -6.85
CA TYR A 180 2.49 -11.34 -5.86
C TYR A 180 1.04 -11.84 -5.67
N SER A 181 0.02 -11.04 -5.98
CA SER A 181 -1.39 -11.48 -5.89
C SER A 181 -1.86 -12.22 -7.14
N HIS A 182 -1.38 -11.85 -8.33
CA HIS A 182 -1.82 -12.42 -9.60
C HIS A 182 -0.93 -13.55 -10.11
N THR A 183 0.20 -13.80 -9.45
CA THR A 183 1.12 -14.87 -9.85
C THR A 183 1.18 -15.95 -8.78
N ASN A 184 1.18 -17.21 -9.20
CA ASN A 184 1.55 -18.33 -8.34
C ASN A 184 3.08 -18.39 -8.17
N TYR A 185 3.73 -17.24 -8.00
CA TYR A 185 5.16 -17.19 -7.74
C TYR A 185 5.43 -17.78 -6.36
N ILE A 186 5.63 -19.09 -6.34
CA ILE A 186 6.34 -19.79 -5.30
C ILE A 186 7.81 -19.41 -5.48
N GLY A 187 8.31 -18.53 -4.61
CA GLY A 187 9.73 -18.33 -4.48
C GLY A 187 10.36 -19.71 -4.31
N PHE A 188 11.16 -20.14 -5.27
CA PHE A 188 11.91 -21.37 -5.14
C PHE A 188 12.95 -21.15 -4.04
N GLU A 189 12.56 -21.36 -2.79
CA GLU A 189 13.46 -21.77 -1.71
C GLU A 189 13.93 -23.19 -2.03
N TYR A 190 14.74 -23.33 -3.08
CA TYR A 190 15.62 -24.48 -3.22
C TYR A 190 16.95 -24.11 -2.57
N THR A 191 17.10 -24.63 -1.34
CA THR A 191 18.33 -25.17 -0.71
C THR A 191 19.67 -24.59 -1.13
#